data_AF-A0A1H5DSD7-F1
#
_entry.id   AF-A0A1H5DSD7-F1
#
_cell.length_a   1.000
_cell.length_b   1.000
_cell.length_c   1.000
_cell.angle_alpha   90.00
_cell.angle_beta   90.00
_cell.angle_gamma   90.00
#
_symmetry.space_group_name_H-M   'P 1'
#
loop_
_entity.id
_entity.type
_entity.pdbx_description
1 polymer ?
#
loop_
_entity_poly.entity_id
_entity_poly.type
_entity_poly.pdbx_seq_one_letter_code
_entity_poly.pdbx_strand_id
1 'polypeptide(L)'
;MVALVIIALIAGALGALSWAVDKHRQTFGALLPAGAAVTAALLVWIVTMAVGLDNDPATAWIPWILSIVVGGAAAWATAGFVGRTRHQQHVARTNAILQIH
;
A
#
# COMPACT_ATOMS: atom_id res chain seq x y z
N MET A 1 19.66 9.60 -4.15
CA MET A 1 19.51 9.24 -2.71
C MET A 1 18.33 9.98 -2.06
N VAL A 2 18.31 11.32 -2.02
CA VAL A 2 17.20 12.09 -1.42
C VAL A 2 15.83 11.77 -2.03
N ALA A 3 15.73 11.65 -3.36
CA ALA A 3 14.47 11.34 -4.05
C ALA A 3 13.84 10.01 -3.60
N LEU A 4 14.66 8.98 -3.35
CA LEU A 4 14.21 7.67 -2.89
C LEU A 4 13.63 7.72 -1.47
N VAL A 5 14.29 8.46 -0.57
CA VAL A 5 13.82 8.64 0.81
C VAL A 5 12.46 9.35 0.81
N ILE A 6 12.28 10.36 -0.04
CA ILE A 6 11.01 11.07 -0.19
C ILE A 6 9.92 10.12 -0.70
N ILE A 7 10.19 9.31 -1.73
CA ILE A 7 9.23 8.31 -2.23
C ILE A 7 8.82 7.34 -1.13
N ALA A 8 9.78 6.81 -0.37
CA ALA A 8 9.49 5.89 0.73
C ALA A 8 8.65 6.54 1.84
N LEU A 9 8.96 7.79 2.22
CA LEU A 9 8.18 8.52 3.22
C LEU A 9 6.77 8.83 2.74
N ILE A 10 6.58 9.26 1.49
CA ILE A 10 5.26 9.53 0.92
C ILE A 10 4.45 8.24 0.82
N ALA A 11 5.04 7.15 0.32
CA ALA A 11 4.37 5.85 0.23
C ALA A 11 3.98 5.33 1.63
N GLY A 12 4.87 5.45 2.61
CA GLY A 12 4.59 5.11 4.00
C GLY A 12 3.47 5.95 4.60
N ALA A 13 3.46 7.27 4.35
CA ALA A 13 2.41 8.17 4.80
C ALA A 13 1.05 7.84 4.17
N LEU A 14 1.01 7.54 2.87
CA LEU A 14 -0.20 7.10 2.17
C LEU A 14 -0.70 5.76 2.70
N GLY A 15 0.21 4.83 2.99
CA GLY A 15 -0.11 3.57 3.67
C GLY A 15 -0.71 3.77 5.05
N ALA A 16 -0.11 4.64 5.88
CA ALA A 16 -0.63 4.98 7.19
C ALA A 16 -2.00 5.70 7.12
N LEU A 17 -2.18 6.60 6.16
CA LEU A 17 -3.45 7.29 5.89
C LEU A 17 -4.55 6.30 5.48
N SER A 18 -4.24 5.36 4.58
CA SER A 18 -5.19 4.33 4.16
C SER A 18 -5.66 3.45 5.32
N TRP A 19 -4.77 3.16 6.28
CA TRP A 19 -5.14 2.47 7.53
C TRP A 19 -6.00 3.35 8.45
N ALA A 20 -5.65 4.63 8.62
CA ALA A 20 -6.37 5.54 9.50
C ALA A 20 -7.83 5.76 9.07
N VAL A 21 -8.07 5.79 7.76
CA VAL A 21 -9.39 5.97 7.15
C VAL A 21 -10.24 4.68 7.19
N ASP A 22 -9.64 3.50 7.32
CA ASP A 22 -10.39 2.25 7.37
C ASP A 22 -11.16 2.09 8.70
N LYS A 23 -12.47 1.85 8.58
CA LYS A 23 -13.39 1.61 9.70
C LYS A 23 -13.06 0.32 10.47
N HIS A 24 -12.35 -0.62 9.84
CA HIS A 24 -11.91 -1.91 10.42
C HIS A 24 -10.45 -1.91 10.86
N ARG A 25 -9.83 -0.72 11.05
CA ARG A 25 -8.43 -0.56 11.46
C ARG A 25 -7.99 -1.36 12.70
N GLN A 26 -8.92 -1.76 13.58
CA GLN A 26 -8.60 -2.60 14.75
C GLN A 26 -8.40 -4.08 14.43
N THR A 27 -8.78 -4.53 13.22
CA THR A 27 -8.70 -5.94 12.82
C THR A 27 -7.38 -6.28 12.12
N PHE A 28 -6.53 -5.29 11.80
CA PHE A 28 -5.23 -5.47 11.16
C PHE A 28 -4.23 -4.38 11.59
N GLY A 29 -2.98 -4.77 11.81
CA GLY A 29 -1.93 -3.86 12.25
C GLY A 29 -1.58 -2.80 11.21
N ALA A 30 -1.37 -1.56 11.67
CA ALA A 30 -1.03 -0.39 10.84
C ALA A 30 0.21 -0.58 9.96
N LEU A 31 1.06 -1.55 10.30
CA LEU A 31 2.27 -1.88 9.56
C LEU A 31 2.00 -2.53 8.19
N LEU A 32 0.86 -3.20 8.00
CA LEU A 32 0.58 -3.96 6.77
C LEU A 32 0.38 -3.05 5.54
N PRO A 33 -0.49 -2.03 5.58
CA PRO A 33 -0.70 -1.15 4.43
C PRO A 33 0.52 -0.24 4.17
N ALA A 34 1.16 0.24 5.24
CA ALA A 34 2.39 1.03 5.15
C ALA A 34 3.55 0.23 4.54
N GLY A 35 3.75 -1.01 5.00
CA GLY A 35 4.77 -1.91 4.46
C GLY A 35 4.52 -2.24 2.99
N ALA A 36 3.29 -2.57 2.62
CA ALA A 36 2.93 -2.89 1.23
C ALA A 36 3.08 -1.69 0.28
N ALA A 37 2.73 -0.49 0.74
CA ALA A 37 2.89 0.74 -0.04
C ALA A 37 4.38 1.03 -0.32
N VAL A 38 5.22 0.91 0.72
CA VAL A 38 6.67 1.16 0.60
C VAL A 38 7.34 0.09 -0.27
N THR A 39 7.03 -1.20 -0.10
CA THR A 39 7.62 -2.26 -0.93
C THR A 39 7.21 -2.14 -2.38
N ALA A 40 5.94 -1.82 -2.67
CA ALA A 40 5.48 -1.60 -4.04
C ALA A 40 6.17 -0.38 -4.68
N ALA A 41 6.28 0.73 -3.95
CA ALA A 41 6.96 1.94 -4.44
C ALA A 41 8.45 1.67 -4.72
N LEU A 42 9.12 0.92 -3.85
CA LEU A 42 10.53 0.54 -4.03
C LEU A 42 10.73 -0.40 -5.22
N LEU A 43 9.86 -1.40 -5.39
CA LEU A 43 9.92 -2.32 -6.53
C LEU A 43 9.76 -1.58 -7.86
N VAL A 44 8.80 -0.67 -7.94
CA VAL A 44 8.60 0.16 -9.13
C VAL A 44 9.83 1.02 -9.41
N TRP A 45 10.38 1.66 -8.38
CA TRP A 45 11.58 2.48 -8.53
C TRP A 45 12.74 1.65 -9.09
N ILE A 46 13.00 0.46 -8.51
CA ILE A 46 14.05 -0.47 -8.98
C ILE A 46 13.85 -0.85 -10.46
N VAL A 47 12.62 -1.22 -10.85
CA VAL A 47 12.31 -1.58 -12.23
C VAL A 47 12.53 -0.40 -13.17
N THR A 48 12.07 0.80 -12.82
CA THR A 48 12.25 1.98 -13.66
C THR A 48 13.71 2.40 -13.81
N MET A 49 14.52 2.23 -12.75
CA MET A 49 15.96 2.46 -12.80
C MET A 49 16.67 1.41 -13.66
N ALA A 50 16.27 0.13 -13.56
CA ALA A 50 16.82 -0.96 -14.37
C ALA A 50 16.53 -0.80 -15.87
N VAL A 51 15.40 -0.20 -16.23
CA VAL A 51 15.05 0.15 -17.62
C VAL A 51 15.85 1.36 -18.12
N GLY A 52 16.53 2.10 -17.25
CA GLY A 52 17.32 3.27 -17.62
C GLY A 52 16.49 4.52 -17.94
N LEU A 53 15.26 4.60 -17.42
CA LEU A 53 14.37 5.76 -17.61
C LEU A 53 14.92 7.05 -16.98
N ASP A 54 15.95 6.95 -16.13
CA ASP A 54 16.64 8.09 -15.52
C ASP A 54 17.78 8.67 -16.40
N ASN A 55 18.13 8.00 -17.51
CA ASN A 55 19.28 8.40 -18.33
C ASN A 55 19.00 9.64 -19.19
N ASP A 56 17.72 9.92 -19.48
CA ASP A 56 17.29 11.02 -20.34
C ASP A 56 16.48 12.04 -19.50
N PRO A 57 16.81 13.35 -19.52
CA PRO A 57 16.07 14.36 -18.76
C PRO A 57 14.56 14.39 -19.07
N ALA A 58 14.17 13.95 -20.27
CA ALA A 58 12.78 13.85 -20.68
C ALA A 58 12.00 12.73 -19.97
N THR A 59 12.68 11.68 -19.48
CA THR A 59 12.06 10.51 -18.84
C THR A 59 12.34 10.39 -17.34
N ALA A 60 13.29 11.17 -16.81
CA ALA A 60 13.70 11.13 -15.40
C ALA A 60 12.57 11.40 -14.39
N TRP A 61 11.47 12.05 -14.79
CA TRP A 61 10.28 12.26 -13.94
C TRP A 61 9.41 11.01 -13.78
N ILE A 62 9.48 10.05 -14.72
CA ILE A 62 8.64 8.86 -14.77
C ILE A 62 8.88 7.95 -13.55
N PRO A 63 10.13 7.57 -13.20
CA PRO A 63 10.41 6.81 -11.99
C PRO A 63 9.81 7.44 -10.73
N TRP A 64 9.78 8.77 -10.67
CA TRP A 64 9.36 9.50 -9.48
C TRP A 64 7.83 9.47 -9.29
N ILE A 65 7.08 9.88 -10.32
CA ILE A 65 5.62 9.91 -10.26
C ILE A 65 5.05 8.50 -10.23
N LEU A 66 5.58 7.59 -11.06
CA LEU A 66 5.05 6.23 -11.18
C LEU A 66 5.20 5.45 -9.87
N SER A 67 6.33 5.61 -9.16
CA SER A 67 6.55 4.97 -7.86
C SER A 67 5.56 5.46 -6.80
N ILE A 68 5.28 6.77 -6.75
CA ILE A 68 4.32 7.35 -5.80
C ILE A 68 2.89 6.89 -6.10
N VAL A 69 2.49 6.92 -7.38
CA VAL A 69 1.15 6.50 -7.81
C VAL A 69 0.93 5.02 -7.52
N VAL A 70 1.89 4.16 -7.87
CA VAL A 70 1.77 2.72 -7.61
C VAL A 70 1.83 2.41 -6.10
N GLY A 71 2.69 3.08 -5.34
CA GLY A 71 2.73 2.94 -3.88
C GLY A 71 1.41 3.32 -3.22
N GLY A 72 0.81 4.44 -3.64
CA GLY A 72 -0.51 4.88 -3.18
C GLY A 72 -1.65 3.93 -3.58
N ALA A 73 -1.63 3.43 -4.82
CA ALA A 73 -2.61 2.44 -5.29
C ALA A 73 -2.49 1.12 -4.52
N ALA A 74 -1.27 0.66 -4.24
CA ALA A 74 -1.01 -0.55 -3.45
C ALA A 74 -1.48 -0.39 -2.00
N ALA A 75 -1.27 0.79 -1.39
CA ALA A 75 -1.79 1.13 -0.06
C ALA A 75 -3.32 1.00 0.00
N TRP A 76 -4.01 1.62 -0.96
CA TRP A 76 -5.46 1.60 -1.03
C TRP A 76 -6.01 0.20 -1.34
N ALA A 77 -5.36 -0.53 -2.24
CA ALA A 77 -5.74 -1.91 -2.55
C ALA A 77 -5.58 -2.82 -1.35
N THR A 78 -4.48 -2.70 -0.59
CA THR A 78 -4.27 -3.50 0.62
C THR A 78 -5.24 -3.14 1.74
N ALA A 79 -5.48 -1.85 2.02
CA ALA A 79 -6.48 -1.44 3.00
C ALA A 79 -7.88 -1.94 2.62
N GLY A 80 -8.32 -1.69 1.39
CA GLY A 80 -9.65 -2.08 0.92
C GLY A 80 -9.86 -3.59 0.86
N PHE A 81 -8.88 -4.36 0.40
CA PHE A 81 -9.02 -5.82 0.26
C PHE A 81 -8.92 -6.57 1.60
N VAL A 82 -8.00 -6.15 2.48
CA VAL A 82 -7.82 -6.77 3.80
C VAL A 82 -8.98 -6.42 4.74
N GLY A 83 -9.50 -5.19 4.70
CA GLY A 83 -10.69 -4.79 5.45
C GLY A 83 -11.91 -5.63 5.11
N ARG A 84 -12.16 -5.82 3.82
CA ARG A 84 -13.34 -6.54 3.32
C ARG A 84 -13.27 -8.05 3.63
N THR A 85 -12.12 -8.68 3.44
CA THR A 85 -11.94 -10.12 3.68
C THR A 85 -12.03 -10.48 5.16
N ARG A 86 -11.42 -9.68 6.06
CA ARG A 86 -11.48 -9.97 7.50
C ARG A 86 -12.85 -9.68 8.11
N HIS A 87 -13.57 -8.68 7.62
CA HIS A 87 -14.95 -8.46 8.04
C HIS A 87 -15.84 -9.66 7.70
N GLN A 88 -15.71 -10.22 6.49
CA GLN A 88 -16.45 -11.42 6.10
C GLN A 88 -16.10 -12.64 6.96
N GLN A 89 -14.83 -12.82 7.32
CA GLN A 89 -14.43 -13.90 8.24
C GLN A 89 -14.99 -13.72 9.65
N HIS A 90 -15.09 -12.46 10.13
CA HIS A 90 -15.65 -12.19 11.44
C HIS A 90 -17.16 -12.45 11.48
N VAL A 91 -17.89 -11.98 10.46
CA VAL A 91 -19.32 -12.29 10.29
C VAL A 91 -19.55 -13.81 10.16
N ALA A 92 -18.72 -14.51 9.39
CA ALA A 92 -18.83 -15.96 9.24
C ALA A 92 -18.63 -16.71 10.57
N ARG A 93 -17.66 -16.29 11.39
CA ARG A 93 -17.45 -16.87 12.73
C ARG A 93 -18.62 -16.59 13.67
N THR A 94 -19.13 -15.36 13.71
CA THR A 94 -20.28 -15.01 14.55
C THR A 94 -21.53 -15.79 14.12
N ASN A 95 -21.76 -15.93 12.82
CA ASN A 95 -22.90 -16.69 12.31
C ASN A 95 -22.78 -18.19 12.63
N ALA A 96 -21.58 -18.76 12.56
CA ALA A 96 -21.35 -20.14 12.97
C ALA A 96 -21.64 -20.34 14.47
N ILE A 97 -21.23 -19.41 15.34
CA ILE A 97 -21.52 -19.47 16.78
C ILE A 97 -23.04 -19.40 17.04
N LEU A 98 -23.74 -18.51 16.34
CA LEU A 98 -25.20 -18.36 16.46
C LEU A 98 -25.99 -19.56 15.91
N GLN A 99 -25.44 -20.32 14.97
CA GLN A 99 -26.07 -21.53 14.44
C GLN A 99 -25.87 -22.77 15.32
N ILE A 100 -24.94 -22.73 16.28
CA ILE A 100 -24.66 -23.85 17.20
C ILE A 100 -25.54 -23.76 18.47
N HIS A 101 -26.14 -22.59 18.76
CA HIS A 101 -27.14 -22.39 19.81
C HIS A 101 -28.56 -22.49 19.24
#